data_AF-A0A2M6WXI6-F1
#
_entry.id   AF-A0A2M6WXI6-F1
#
_cell.length_a   1.000
_cell.length_b   1.000
_cell.length_c   1.000
_cell.angle_alpha   90.00
_cell.angle_beta   90.00
_cell.angle_gamma   90.00
#
_symmetry.space_group_name_H-M   'P 1'
#
loop_
_entity.id
_entity.type
_entity.pdbx_description
1 polymer ?
#
loop_
_entity_poly.entity_id
_entity_poly.type
_entity_poly.pdbx_seq_one_letter_code
_entity_poly.pdbx_strand_id
1 'polypeptide(L)'
;MKAFLKVILLKPIFNILILLVFLTPGNYLWVAIVILTLLIKLVLLPSSINMIRSQKRMKDLQPEVQKIKDQYKDDKAGEQKATMDLYRREKINPLASCLPLLIQLPILGILYYAF
;
A
#
# COMPACT_ATOMS: atom_id res chain seq x y z
N MET A 1 -15.28 -15.22 -2.42
CA MET A 1 -14.34 -14.08 -2.35
C MET A 1 -14.23 -13.29 -3.66
N LYS A 2 -14.04 -13.93 -4.84
CA LYS A 2 -13.95 -13.24 -6.16
C LYS A 2 -15.20 -12.45 -6.58
N ALA A 3 -16.40 -12.91 -6.22
CA ALA A 3 -17.66 -12.22 -6.54
C ALA A 3 -17.87 -10.94 -5.71
N PHE A 4 -17.43 -10.95 -4.44
CA PHE A 4 -17.60 -9.84 -3.51
C PHE A 4 -16.73 -8.63 -3.92
N LEU A 5 -15.48 -8.89 -4.29
CA LEU A 5 -14.55 -7.88 -4.80
C LEU A 5 -15.05 -7.25 -6.12
N LYS A 6 -15.68 -8.04 -7.01
CA LYS A 6 -16.27 -7.52 -8.25
C LYS A 6 -17.48 -6.61 -8.00
N VAL A 7 -18.34 -6.94 -7.04
CA VAL A 7 -19.55 -6.14 -6.79
C VAL A 7 -19.24 -4.85 -6.02
N ILE A 8 -18.28 -4.89 -5.10
CA ILE A 8 -17.91 -3.72 -4.28
C ILE A 8 -16.88 -2.81 -4.96
N LEU A 9 -15.95 -3.37 -5.73
CA LEU A 9 -14.87 -2.59 -6.36
C LEU A 9 -15.15 -2.35 -7.84
N LEU A 10 -15.49 -3.40 -8.61
CA LEU A 10 -15.54 -3.31 -10.07
C LEU A 10 -16.81 -2.59 -10.58
N LYS A 11 -17.99 -2.92 -10.05
CA LYS A 11 -19.27 -2.31 -10.45
C LYS A 11 -19.31 -0.77 -10.31
N PRO A 12 -18.95 -0.16 -9.17
CA PRO A 12 -19.01 1.29 -9.04
C PRO A 12 -17.99 2.00 -9.92
N ILE A 13 -16.79 1.44 -10.07
CA ILE A 13 -15.75 1.98 -10.97
C ILE A 13 -16.23 1.95 -12.42
N PHE A 14 -16.88 0.86 -12.85
CA PHE A 14 -17.39 0.73 -14.23
C PHE A 14 -18.56 1.69 -14.49
N ASN A 15 -19.48 1.86 -13.54
CA ASN A 15 -20.58 2.82 -13.68
C ASN A 15 -20.08 4.26 -13.76
N ILE A 16 -19.07 4.61 -12.94
CA ILE A 16 -18.44 5.94 -12.98
C ILE A 16 -17.71 6.16 -14.32
N LEU A 17 -17.02 5.14 -14.83
CA LEU A 17 -16.35 5.21 -16.13
C LEU A 17 -17.35 5.45 -17.27
N ILE A 18 -18.47 4.71 -17.31
CA ILE A 18 -19.51 4.89 -18.33
C ILE A 18 -20.14 6.29 -18.24
N LEU A 19 -20.38 6.79 -17.02
CA LEU A 19 -20.90 8.14 -16.80
C LEU A 19 -19.91 9.22 -17.31
N LEU A 20 -18.61 9.06 -17.04
CA LEU A 20 -17.55 9.94 -17.54
C LEU A 20 -17.42 9.91 -19.08
N VAL A 21 -17.63 8.76 -19.72
CA VAL A 21 -17.65 8.65 -21.18
C VAL A 21 -18.84 9.42 -21.75
N PHE A 22 -20.02 9.33 -21.13
CA PHE A 22 -21.23 10.01 -21.59
C PHE A 22 -21.19 11.53 -21.38
N LEU A 23 -20.41 12.00 -20.40
CA LEU A 23 -20.25 13.42 -20.08
C LEU A 23 -19.19 14.12 -20.96
N THR A 24 -18.29 13.36 -21.61
CA THR A 24 -17.25 13.94 -22.47
C THR A 24 -17.73 14.08 -23.91
N PRO A 25 -17.58 15.27 -24.55
CA PRO A 25 -18.01 15.47 -25.93
C PRO A 25 -17.16 14.60 -26.87
N GLY A 26 -17.82 13.64 -27.54
CA GLY A 26 -17.19 12.72 -28.50
C GLY A 26 -17.03 11.27 -28.05
N ASN A 27 -17.48 10.89 -26.84
CA ASN A 27 -17.42 9.53 -26.30
C ASN A 27 -16.01 8.90 -26.34
N TYR A 28 -14.97 9.72 -26.22
CA TYR A 28 -13.59 9.25 -26.27
C TYR A 28 -13.24 8.50 -24.98
N LEU A 29 -13.29 7.17 -25.04
CA LEU A 29 -12.94 6.27 -23.93
C LEU A 29 -11.60 6.61 -23.25
N TRP A 30 -10.59 7.02 -24.03
CA TRP A 30 -9.27 7.34 -23.49
C TRP A 30 -9.28 8.59 -22.58
N VAL A 31 -10.11 9.60 -22.89
CA VAL A 31 -10.24 10.82 -22.07
C VAL A 31 -10.87 10.48 -20.72
N ALA A 32 -11.93 9.68 -20.75
CA ALA A 32 -12.60 9.22 -19.52
C ALA A 32 -11.67 8.40 -18.62
N ILE A 33 -10.82 7.54 -19.20
CA ILE A 33 -9.83 6.76 -18.44
C ILE A 33 -8.79 7.67 -17.78
N VAL A 34 -8.27 8.68 -18.49
CA VAL A 34 -7.29 9.64 -17.92
C VAL A 34 -7.92 10.42 -16.76
N ILE A 35 -9.13 10.93 -16.94
CA ILE A 35 -9.86 11.68 -15.89
C ILE A 35 -10.15 10.79 -14.68
N LEU A 36 -10.61 9.56 -14.90
CA LEU A 36 -10.86 8.59 -13.83
C LEU A 36 -9.57 8.30 -13.06
N THR A 37 -8.44 8.13 -13.76
CA THR A 37 -7.14 7.88 -13.15
C THR A 37 -6.68 9.06 -12.29
N LEU A 38 -6.90 10.30 -12.75
CA LEU A 38 -6.60 11.51 -12.00
C LEU A 38 -7.48 11.65 -10.75
N LEU A 39 -8.78 11.37 -10.85
CA LEU A 39 -9.69 11.37 -9.71
C LEU A 39 -9.30 10.33 -8.66
N ILE A 40 -9.02 9.09 -9.10
CA ILE A 40 -8.56 8.02 -8.21
C ILE A 40 -7.25 8.42 -7.54
N LYS A 41 -6.28 8.97 -8.29
CA LYS A 41 -5.04 9.48 -7.71
C LYS A 41 -5.32 10.57 -6.68
N LEU A 42 -6.17 11.56 -6.98
CA LEU A 42 -6.52 12.65 -6.05
C LEU A 42 -7.11 12.11 -4.74
N VAL A 43 -8.00 11.13 -4.80
CA VAL A 43 -8.57 10.49 -3.61
C VAL A 43 -7.52 9.67 -2.84
N LEU A 44 -6.59 9.02 -3.55
CA LEU A 44 -5.52 8.23 -2.95
C LEU A 44 -4.31 9.06 -2.48
N LEU A 45 -4.16 10.32 -2.91
CA LEU A 45 -3.06 11.21 -2.53
C LEU A 45 -2.91 11.35 -1.01
N PRO A 46 -3.94 11.69 -0.22
CA PRO A 46 -3.81 11.80 1.24
C PRO A 46 -3.33 10.48 1.87
N SER A 47 -3.85 9.35 1.39
CA SER A 47 -3.42 8.01 1.84
C SER A 47 -1.95 7.75 1.49
N SER A 48 -1.53 8.14 0.29
CA SER A 48 -0.16 7.95 -0.19
C SER A 48 0.84 8.82 0.60
N ILE A 49 0.48 10.06 0.91
CA ILE A 49 1.29 10.96 1.74
C ILE A 49 1.48 10.37 3.15
N ASN A 50 0.43 9.80 3.74
CA ASN A 50 0.53 9.14 5.05
C ASN A 50 1.48 7.93 4.99
N MET A 51 1.43 7.14 3.92
CA MET A 51 2.34 6.00 3.71
C MET A 51 3.80 6.45 3.53
N ILE A 52 4.04 7.56 2.84
CA ILE A 52 5.37 8.15 2.65
C ILE A 52 5.92 8.71 3.97
N ARG A 53 5.08 9.40 4.77
CA ARG A 53 5.48 9.92 6.09
C ARG A 53 5.91 8.80 7.04
N SER A 54 5.16 7.70 7.10
CA SER A 54 5.52 6.54 7.91
C SER A 54 6.84 5.91 7.47
N GLN A 55 7.07 5.79 6.16
CA GLN A 55 8.34 5.29 5.62
C GLN A 55 9.52 6.19 5.96
N LYS A 56 9.36 7.52 5.90
CA LYS A 56 10.42 8.45 6.28
C LYS A 56 10.81 8.29 7.75
N ARG A 57 9.83 8.22 8.66
CA ARG A 57 10.11 8.01 10.09
C ARG A 57 10.84 6.69 10.36
N MET A 58 10.50 5.61 9.65
CA MET A 58 11.27 4.35 9.75
C MET A 58 12.71 4.50 9.26
N LYS A 59 12.94 5.28 8.19
CA LYS A 59 14.29 5.57 7.71
C LYS A 59 15.08 6.37 8.75
N ASP A 60 14.44 7.35 9.39
CA ASP A 60 15.07 8.17 10.44
C ASP A 60 15.44 7.34 11.68
N LEU A 61 14.74 6.23 11.94
CA LEU A 61 15.02 5.28 13.04
C LEU A 61 16.03 4.17 12.70
N GLN A 62 16.43 4.01 11.44
CA GLN A 62 17.49 3.05 11.06
C GLN A 62 18.77 3.14 11.92
N PRO A 63 19.32 4.32 12.25
CA PRO A 63 20.50 4.40 13.11
C PRO A 63 20.27 3.81 14.51
N GLU A 64 19.08 3.99 15.10
CA GLU A 64 18.76 3.41 16.41
C GLU A 64 18.57 1.90 16.35
N VAL A 65 17.92 1.42 15.29
CA VAL A 65 17.80 -0.02 15.00
C VAL A 65 19.20 -0.63 14.81
N GLN A 66 20.13 0.08 14.18
CA GLN A 66 21.50 -0.39 14.02
C GLN A 66 22.24 -0.47 15.36
N LYS A 67 22.05 0.50 16.27
CA LYS A 67 22.60 0.42 17.63
C LYS A 67 22.07 -0.78 18.40
N ILE A 68 20.78 -1.09 18.27
CA ILE A 68 20.18 -2.30 18.87
C ILE A 68 20.83 -3.56 18.29
N LYS A 69 20.99 -3.62 16.96
CA LYS A 69 21.72 -4.73 16.30
C LYS A 69 23.14 -4.90 16.82
N ASP A 70 23.84 -3.79 17.05
CA ASP A 70 25.20 -3.84 17.56
C ASP A 70 25.29 -4.28 19.04
N GLN A 71 24.27 -3.97 19.85
CA GLN A 71 24.18 -4.42 21.24
C GLN A 71 23.77 -5.89 21.40
N TYR A 72 22.96 -6.41 20.46
CA TYR A 72 22.36 -7.75 20.55
C TYR A 72 22.90 -8.72 19.49
N LYS A 73 24.16 -8.55 19.04
CA LYS A 73 24.76 -9.38 17.96
C LYS A 73 24.64 -10.88 18.19
N ASP A 74 24.75 -11.32 19.44
CA ASP A 74 24.70 -12.73 19.83
C ASP A 74 23.31 -13.20 20.29
N ASP A 75 22.35 -12.28 20.47
CA ASP A 75 20.99 -12.57 20.93
C ASP A 75 19.94 -12.02 19.95
N LYS A 76 19.63 -12.83 18.93
CA LYS A 76 18.60 -12.50 17.93
C LYS A 76 17.21 -12.34 18.53
N ALA A 77 16.89 -13.02 19.64
CA ALA A 77 15.58 -12.91 20.27
C ALA A 77 15.47 -11.56 21.00
N GLY A 78 16.53 -11.16 21.70
CA GLY A 78 16.68 -9.84 22.30
C GLY A 78 16.64 -8.71 21.26
N GLU A 79 17.35 -8.86 20.14
CA GLU A 79 17.35 -7.91 19.02
C GLU A 79 15.93 -7.64 18.50
N GLN A 80 15.17 -8.71 18.20
CA GLN A 80 13.80 -8.60 17.68
C GLN A 80 12.87 -7.90 18.68
N LYS A 81 12.98 -8.24 19.96
CA LYS A 81 12.14 -7.67 21.02
C LYS A 81 12.46 -6.19 21.24
N ALA A 82 13.73 -5.83 21.33
CA ALA A 82 14.17 -4.45 21.50
C ALA A 82 13.81 -3.57 20.29
N THR A 83 13.96 -4.10 19.07
CA THR A 83 13.56 -3.41 17.84
C THR A 83 12.04 -3.16 17.81
N MET A 84 11.24 -4.15 18.21
CA MET A 84 9.78 -3.99 18.28
C MET A 84 9.35 -2.99 19.36
N ASP A 85 10.02 -3.00 20.52
CA ASP A 85 9.76 -2.03 21.59
C ASP A 85 10.13 -0.60 21.17
N LEU A 86 11.22 -0.42 20.41
CA LEU A 86 11.57 0.88 19.83
C LEU A 86 10.47 1.38 18.88
N TYR A 87 9.98 0.54 17.97
CA TYR A 87 8.88 0.91 17.08
C TYR A 87 7.58 1.25 17.83
N ARG A 88 7.29 0.54 18.93
CA ARG A 88 6.14 0.84 19.80
C ARG A 88 6.30 2.18 20.53
N ARG A 89 7.48 2.49 21.06
CA ARG A 89 7.79 3.76 21.73
C ARG A 89 7.62 4.94 20.78
N GLU A 90 8.12 4.79 19.56
CA GLU A 90 8.01 5.81 18.51
C GLU A 90 6.65 5.83 17.79
N LYS A 91 5.72 4.96 18.21
CA LYS A 91 4.36 4.81 17.63
C LYS A 91 4.38 4.60 16.12
N ILE A 92 5.36 3.85 15.62
CA ILE A 92 5.47 3.51 14.20
C ILE A 92 4.96 2.10 14.00
N ASN A 93 4.11 1.92 12.99
CA ASN A 93 3.61 0.61 12.60
C ASN A 93 4.44 0.06 11.42
N PRO A 94 5.42 -0.82 11.65
CA PRO A 94 6.22 -1.41 10.56
C PRO A 94 5.37 -2.26 9.60
N LEU A 95 4.24 -2.80 10.08
CA LEU A 95 3.33 -3.59 9.25
C LEU A 95 2.59 -2.73 8.21
N ALA A 96 2.40 -1.44 8.48
CA ALA A 96 1.79 -0.53 7.51
C ALA A 96 2.66 -0.39 6.24
N SER A 97 3.97 -0.56 6.36
CA SER A 97 4.89 -0.54 5.20
C SER A 97 5.04 -1.89 4.51
N CYS A 98 4.77 -3.03 5.17
CA CYS A 98 4.81 -4.36 4.54
C CYS A 98 3.46 -4.81 3.96
N LEU A 99 2.36 -4.10 4.27
CA LEU A 99 1.02 -4.38 3.75
C LEU A 99 0.95 -4.48 2.21
N PRO A 100 1.64 -3.63 1.41
CA PRO A 100 1.66 -3.77 -0.04
C PRO A 100 2.32 -5.08 -0.50
N LEU A 101 3.36 -5.53 0.21
CA LEU A 101 4.07 -6.76 -0.10
C LEU A 101 3.21 -8.00 0.19
N LEU A 102 2.46 -7.96 1.30
CA LEU A 102 1.50 -9.00 1.66
C LEU A 102 0.37 -9.15 0.64
N ILE A 103 -0.06 -8.05 0.01
CA ILE A 103 -1.05 -8.09 -1.07
C ILE A 103 -0.42 -8.61 -2.38
N GLN A 104 0.88 -8.36 -2.59
CA GLN A 104 1.61 -8.80 -3.78
C GLN A 104 1.90 -10.31 -3.80
N LEU A 105 2.22 -10.92 -2.65
CA LEU A 105 2.53 -12.35 -2.55
C LEU A 105 1.42 -13.29 -3.11
N PRO A 106 0.12 -13.08 -2.78
CA PRO A 106 -0.98 -13.84 -3.38
C PRO A 106 -1.05 -13.73 -4.91
N ILE A 107 -0.76 -12.55 -5.46
CA ILE A 107 -0.79 -12.32 -6.91
C ILE A 107 0.28 -13.17 -7.59
N LEU A 108 1.48 -13.24 -7.01
CA LEU A 108 2.55 -14.12 -7.49
C LEU A 108 2.19 -15.60 -7.41
N GLY A 109 1.55 -16.04 -6.32
CA GLY A 109 1.10 -17.44 -6.19
C GLY A 109 0.05 -17.82 -7.23
N ILE A 110 -0.87 -16.91 -7.55
CA ILE A 110 -1.87 -17.12 -8.63
C ILE A 110 -1.18 -17.19 -9.99
N LEU A 111 -0.19 -16.31 -10.26
CA LEU A 111 0.58 -16.35 -11.49
C LEU A 111 1.38 -17.65 -11.64
N TYR A 112 2.07 -18.10 -10.58
CA TYR A 112 2.81 -19.36 -10.58
C TYR A 112 1.91 -20.60 -10.72
N TYR A 113 0.65 -20.54 -10.29
CA TYR A 113 -0.28 -21.65 -10.49
C TYR A 113 -0.97 -21.62 -11.87
N ALA A 114 -1.04 -20.44 -12.49
CA ALA A 114 -1.65 -20.23 -13.80
C ALA A 114 -0.70 -20.51 -14.99
N PHE A 115 0.60 -20.52 -14.73
CA PHE A 115 1.68 -20.80 -15.68
C PHE A 115 2.48 -22.02 -15.20
#